data_AF-A0AAV1JMS6-F1
#
_entry.id   AF-A0AAV1JMS6-F1
#
_cell.length_a   1.000
_cell.length_b   1.000
_cell.length_c   1.000
_cell.angle_alpha   90.00
_cell.angle_beta   90.00
_cell.angle_gamma   90.00
#
_symmetry.space_group_name_H-M   'P 1'
#
loop_
_entity.id
_entity.type
_entity.pdbx_description
1 polymer ?
#
loop_
_entity_poly.entity_id
_entity_poly.type
_entity_poly.pdbx_seq_one_letter_code
_entity_poly.pdbx_strand_id
1 'polypeptide(L)'
;MFSTLRIDKRLGYFQKKFSLTGNEVRYLTTKQPQLITYNLHHVTTNTFVIREEFGFNDNEVKELLLKKPKLWMMNQKILLERFNFIHNIMKIQHESILQNANILTYRNFIVKQRHLFLQKLGRAQYDPMKENYINLDALCNGTDIEFCAKYAKCNVQDFNTFLKTL
;
A
#
# COMPACT_ATOMS: atom_id res chain seq x y z
N MET A 1 -27.28 4.60 14.83
CA MET A 1 -27.70 3.51 13.93
C MET A 1 -27.77 4.05 12.50
N PHE A 2 -27.29 3.32 11.49
CA PHE A 2 -27.41 3.76 10.10
C PHE A 2 -28.78 3.35 9.56
N SER A 3 -29.54 4.28 8.98
CA SER A 3 -30.76 3.94 8.25
C SER A 3 -30.41 3.29 6.91
N THR A 4 -31.31 2.47 6.39
CA THR A 4 -31.20 1.85 5.06
C THR A 4 -30.99 2.91 3.98
N LEU A 5 -31.74 4.02 4.03
CA LEU A 5 -31.58 5.17 3.14
C LEU A 5 -30.18 5.78 3.19
N ARG A 6 -29.57 5.88 4.39
CA ARG A 6 -28.21 6.42 4.54
C ARG A 6 -27.16 5.48 3.96
N ILE A 7 -27.35 4.17 4.10
CA ILE A 7 -26.46 3.18 3.48
C ILE A 7 -26.57 3.22 1.96
N ASP A 8 -27.78 3.25 1.42
CA ASP A 8 -28.02 3.35 -0.02
C ASP A 8 -27.35 4.58 -0.65
N LYS A 9 -27.53 5.77 -0.03
CA LYS A 9 -26.82 7.00 -0.44
C LYS A 9 -25.30 6.86 -0.41
N ARG A 10 -24.74 6.13 0.56
CA ARG A 10 -23.30 5.89 0.68
C ARG A 10 -22.80 4.94 -0.41
N LEU A 11 -23.54 3.87 -0.71
CA LEU A 11 -23.22 2.99 -1.83
C LEU A 11 -23.25 3.76 -3.15
N GLY A 12 -24.27 4.60 -3.36
CA GLY A 12 -24.37 5.49 -4.52
C GLY A 12 -23.22 6.50 -4.62
N TYR A 13 -22.73 7.01 -3.48
CA TYR A 13 -21.53 7.85 -3.46
C TYR A 13 -20.30 7.10 -3.98
N PHE A 14 -19.99 5.91 -3.44
CA PHE A 14 -18.83 5.13 -3.91
C PHE A 14 -18.95 4.75 -5.38
N GLN A 15 -20.16 4.40 -5.82
CA GLN A 15 -20.43 4.08 -7.21
C GLN A 15 -20.09 5.22 -8.16
N LYS A 16 -20.60 6.43 -7.87
CA LYS A 16 -20.39 7.62 -8.71
C LYS A 16 -18.97 8.16 -8.59
N LYS A 17 -18.41 8.20 -7.37
CA LYS A 17 -17.11 8.82 -7.11
C LYS A 17 -15.94 8.05 -7.75
N PHE A 18 -16.04 6.73 -7.83
CA PHE A 18 -14.97 5.86 -8.35
C PHE A 18 -15.39 5.11 -9.63
N SER A 19 -16.50 5.51 -10.27
CA SER A 19 -17.02 4.87 -11.48
C SER A 19 -17.11 3.33 -11.36
N LEU A 20 -17.65 2.86 -10.22
CA LEU A 20 -17.80 1.43 -9.94
C LEU A 20 -19.04 0.88 -10.62
N THR A 21 -18.94 -0.34 -11.12
CA THR A 21 -20.09 -1.15 -11.52
C THR A 21 -20.85 -1.65 -10.28
N GLY A 22 -22.10 -2.08 -10.45
CA GLY A 22 -22.87 -2.65 -9.34
C GLY A 22 -22.19 -3.84 -8.67
N ASN A 23 -21.47 -4.68 -9.43
CA ASN A 23 -20.70 -5.79 -8.90
C ASN A 23 -19.49 -5.32 -8.09
N GLU A 24 -18.77 -4.30 -8.58
CA GLU A 24 -17.63 -3.71 -7.86
C GLU A 24 -18.07 -3.03 -6.55
N VAL A 25 -19.23 -2.36 -6.52
CA VAL A 25 -19.78 -1.79 -5.28
C VAL A 25 -20.07 -2.89 -4.26
N ARG A 26 -20.69 -3.99 -4.68
CA ARG A 26 -20.95 -5.17 -3.82
C ARG A 26 -19.64 -5.78 -3.34
N TYR A 27 -18.66 -5.93 -4.23
CA TYR A 27 -17.33 -6.44 -3.89
C TYR A 27 -16.63 -5.55 -2.85
N LEU A 28 -16.60 -4.23 -3.06
CA LEU A 28 -16.02 -3.27 -2.12
C LEU A 28 -16.71 -3.34 -0.74
N THR A 29 -18.05 -3.37 -0.76
CA THR A 29 -18.88 -3.42 0.46
C THR A 29 -18.65 -4.69 1.26
N THR A 30 -18.48 -5.83 0.61
CA THR A 30 -18.21 -7.11 1.28
C THR A 30 -16.76 -7.21 1.73
N LYS A 31 -15.81 -6.68 0.96
CA LYS A 31 -14.38 -6.69 1.29
C LYS A 31 -14.01 -5.78 2.46
N GLN A 32 -14.61 -4.60 2.56
CA GLN A 32 -14.38 -3.66 3.66
C GLN A 32 -15.68 -2.94 4.06
N PRO A 33 -16.59 -3.61 4.80
CA PRO A 33 -17.89 -3.03 5.17
C PRO A 33 -17.77 -1.71 5.95
N GLN A 34 -16.74 -1.61 6.80
CA GLN A 34 -16.50 -0.43 7.63
C GLN A 34 -16.25 0.85 6.80
N LEU A 35 -15.69 0.70 5.59
CA LEU A 35 -15.45 1.83 4.68
C LEU A 35 -16.77 2.50 4.29
N ILE A 36 -17.81 1.70 4.03
CA ILE A 36 -19.12 2.21 3.64
C ILE A 36 -19.71 3.10 4.73
N THR A 37 -19.49 2.77 6.00
CA THR A 37 -19.96 3.54 7.16
C THR A 37 -18.96 4.59 7.66
N TYR A 38 -17.76 4.69 7.08
CA TYR A 38 -16.69 5.55 7.56
C TYR A 38 -16.97 7.06 7.37
N ASN A 39 -16.14 7.93 7.93
CA ASN A 39 -16.27 9.36 7.71
C ASN A 39 -16.04 9.70 6.21
N LEU A 40 -17.08 10.16 5.51
CA LEU A 40 -17.01 10.46 4.07
C LEU A 40 -16.07 11.62 3.77
N HIS A 41 -15.93 12.59 4.68
CA HIS A 41 -14.95 13.66 4.52
C HIS A 41 -13.55 13.07 4.47
N HIS A 42 -13.20 12.20 5.43
CA HIS A 42 -11.91 11.51 5.43
C HIS A 42 -11.68 10.68 4.16
N VAL A 43 -12.68 9.93 3.70
CA VAL A 43 -12.60 9.16 2.44
C VAL A 43 -12.33 10.11 1.25
N THR A 44 -13.02 11.24 1.20
CA THR A 44 -12.85 12.23 0.12
C THR A 44 -11.45 12.83 0.15
N THR A 45 -10.94 13.21 1.31
CA THR A 45 -9.61 13.80 1.46
C THR A 45 -8.51 12.78 1.14
N ASN A 46 -8.63 11.52 1.56
CA ASN A 46 -7.67 10.48 1.17
C ASN A 46 -7.75 10.17 -0.33
N THR A 47 -8.93 10.24 -0.95
CA THR A 47 -9.06 10.11 -2.40
C THR A 47 -8.31 11.21 -3.13
N PHE A 48 -8.42 12.45 -2.65
CA PHE A 48 -7.68 13.59 -3.19
C PHE A 48 -6.17 13.37 -3.06
N VAL A 49 -5.66 12.97 -1.90
CA VAL A 49 -4.23 12.69 -1.70
C VAL A 49 -3.72 11.57 -2.60
N ILE A 50 -4.46 10.46 -2.70
CA ILE A 50 -4.04 9.34 -3.56
C ILE A 50 -4.03 9.74 -5.04
N ARG A 51 -4.87 10.68 -5.46
CA ARG A 51 -4.89 11.14 -6.85
C ARG A 51 -3.83 12.21 -7.12
N GLU A 52 -3.84 13.29 -6.36
CA GLU A 52 -3.01 14.47 -6.62
C GLU A 52 -1.59 14.33 -6.06
N GLU A 53 -1.45 13.91 -4.80
CA GLU A 53 -0.14 13.84 -4.14
C GLU A 53 0.61 12.57 -4.53
N PHE A 54 -0.10 11.46 -4.70
CA PHE A 54 0.54 10.22 -5.14
C PHE A 54 0.68 10.18 -6.65
N GLY A 55 -0.17 10.89 -7.41
CA GLY A 55 -0.12 10.92 -8.86
C GLY A 55 -0.77 9.71 -9.54
N PHE A 56 -1.63 8.96 -8.86
CA PHE A 56 -2.40 7.88 -9.50
C PHE A 56 -3.55 8.47 -10.34
N ASN A 57 -3.76 7.92 -11.54
CA ASN A 57 -4.90 8.29 -12.37
C ASN A 57 -6.22 7.66 -11.87
N ASP A 58 -7.37 8.10 -12.39
CA ASP A 58 -8.68 7.65 -11.88
C ASP A 58 -8.90 6.12 -12.00
N ASN A 59 -8.34 5.48 -13.04
CA ASN A 59 -8.42 4.02 -13.21
C ASN A 59 -7.55 3.30 -12.18
N GLU A 60 -6.35 3.80 -11.93
CA GLU A 60 -5.43 3.28 -10.91
C GLU A 60 -5.98 3.48 -9.49
N VAL A 61 -6.60 4.64 -9.21
CA VAL A 61 -7.29 4.92 -7.95
C VAL A 61 -8.44 3.93 -7.74
N LYS A 62 -9.24 3.67 -8.77
CA LYS A 62 -10.31 2.66 -8.74
C LYS A 62 -9.74 1.26 -8.46
N GLU A 63 -8.71 0.86 -9.17
CA GLU A 63 -8.06 -0.44 -8.98
C GLU A 63 -7.50 -0.59 -7.57
N LEU A 64 -6.81 0.45 -7.08
CA LEU A 64 -6.23 0.50 -5.74
C LEU A 64 -7.31 0.45 -4.66
N LEU A 65 -8.46 1.08 -4.87
CA LEU A 65 -9.62 1.02 -3.96
C LEU A 65 -10.15 -0.39 -3.84
N LEU A 66 -10.34 -1.06 -4.98
CA LEU A 66 -10.84 -2.44 -5.00
C LEU A 66 -9.81 -3.40 -4.40
N LYS A 67 -8.51 -3.20 -4.64
CA LYS A 67 -7.43 -4.03 -4.06
C LYS A 67 -7.26 -3.81 -2.55
N LYS A 68 -7.15 -2.56 -2.11
CA LYS A 68 -6.80 -2.16 -0.72
C LYS A 68 -7.68 -1.02 -0.19
N PRO A 69 -8.96 -1.29 0.08
CA PRO A 69 -9.91 -0.27 0.57
C PRO A 69 -9.51 0.35 1.92
N LYS A 70 -8.69 -0.35 2.71
CA LYS A 70 -8.16 0.15 3.99
C LYS A 70 -7.37 1.46 3.84
N LEU A 71 -6.77 1.75 2.68
CA LEU A 71 -6.02 2.98 2.44
C LEU A 71 -6.89 4.24 2.62
N TRP A 72 -8.19 4.17 2.31
CA TRP A 72 -9.15 5.28 2.48
C TRP A 72 -9.55 5.53 3.94
N MET A 73 -9.17 4.64 4.85
CA MET A 73 -9.43 4.75 6.29
C MET A 73 -8.16 5.06 7.09
N MET A 74 -6.98 5.03 6.46
CA MET A 74 -5.70 5.27 7.12
C MET A 74 -5.46 6.76 7.36
N ASN A 75 -4.72 7.08 8.43
CA ASN A 75 -4.28 8.45 8.69
C ASN A 75 -3.47 9.00 7.51
N GLN A 76 -3.87 10.17 7.02
CA GLN A 76 -3.30 10.81 5.84
C GLN A 76 -1.79 11.06 5.96
N LYS A 77 -1.30 11.53 7.11
CA LYS A 77 0.15 11.81 7.30
C LYS A 77 0.97 10.54 7.16
N ILE A 78 0.54 9.47 7.85
CA ILE A 78 1.20 8.16 7.78
C ILE A 78 1.16 7.59 6.36
N LEU A 79 0.04 7.78 5.66
CA LEU A 79 -0.13 7.32 4.28
C LEU A 79 0.85 8.03 3.34
N LEU A 80 0.97 9.36 3.46
CA LEU A 80 1.88 10.18 2.67
C LEU A 80 3.34 9.86 2.94
N GLU A 81 3.74 9.74 4.21
CA GLU A 81 5.12 9.36 4.57
C GLU A 81 5.53 8.01 4.00
N ARG A 82 4.60 7.03 3.96
CA ARG A 82 4.85 5.72 3.37
C ARG A 82 5.03 5.79 1.88
N PHE A 83 4.11 6.46 1.18
CA PHE A 83 4.20 6.59 -0.26
C PHE A 83 5.46 7.36 -0.68
N ASN A 84 5.78 8.46 0.00
CA ASN A 84 7.00 9.22 -0.24
C ASN A 84 8.25 8.33 -0.08
N PHE A 85 8.31 7.49 0.95
CA PHE A 85 9.43 6.55 1.09
C PHE A 85 9.48 5.53 -0.07
N ILE A 86 8.36 4.91 -0.41
CA ILE A 86 8.30 3.87 -1.44
C ILE A 86 8.58 4.42 -2.83
N HIS A 87 7.95 5.52 -3.22
CA HIS A 87 8.06 6.07 -4.56
C HIS A 87 9.32 6.94 -4.70
N ASN A 88 9.54 7.90 -3.80
CA ASN A 88 10.61 8.88 -3.97
C ASN A 88 11.98 8.41 -3.46
N ILE A 89 12.02 7.60 -2.40
CA ILE A 89 13.29 7.09 -1.85
C ILE A 89 13.65 5.75 -2.49
N MET A 90 12.75 4.76 -2.49
CA MET A 90 13.02 3.44 -3.08
C MET A 90 12.93 3.42 -4.62
N LYS A 91 12.46 4.50 -5.25
CA LYS A 91 12.31 4.65 -6.71
C LYS A 91 11.40 3.61 -7.37
N ILE A 92 10.38 3.14 -6.64
CA ILE A 92 9.40 2.17 -7.15
C ILE A 92 8.33 2.89 -7.96
N GLN A 93 8.06 2.40 -9.17
CA GLN A 93 7.06 2.96 -10.08
C GLN A 93 5.62 2.65 -9.64
N HIS A 94 4.68 3.52 -10.02
CA HIS A 94 3.24 3.37 -9.71
C HIS A 94 2.67 2.02 -10.08
N GLU A 95 3.02 1.50 -11.26
CA GLU A 95 2.59 0.18 -11.74
C GLU A 95 3.01 -0.93 -10.76
N SER A 96 4.27 -0.94 -10.33
CA SER A 96 4.77 -1.94 -9.38
C SER A 96 4.12 -1.81 -8.01
N ILE A 97 3.77 -0.58 -7.58
CA ILE A 97 3.01 -0.32 -6.35
C ILE A 97 1.58 -0.86 -6.47
N LEU A 98 0.91 -0.68 -7.62
CA LEU A 98 -0.44 -1.20 -7.86
C LEU A 98 -0.49 -2.73 -7.90
N GLN A 99 0.52 -3.34 -8.50
CA GLN A 99 0.69 -4.80 -8.50
C GLN A 99 0.87 -5.32 -7.06
N ASN A 100 1.63 -4.61 -6.22
CA ASN A 100 1.96 -5.01 -4.86
C ASN A 100 1.39 -4.05 -3.78
N ALA A 101 0.12 -3.67 -3.91
CA ALA A 101 -0.51 -2.65 -3.07
C ALA A 101 -0.47 -2.92 -1.55
N ASN A 102 -0.15 -4.16 -1.14
CA ASN A 102 0.13 -4.55 0.25
C ASN A 102 1.12 -3.60 0.93
N ILE A 103 2.16 -3.18 0.21
CA ILE A 103 3.27 -2.38 0.74
C ILE A 103 2.81 -1.05 1.36
N LEU A 104 1.77 -0.43 0.80
CA LEU A 104 1.21 0.83 1.31
C LEU A 104 0.51 0.65 2.67
N THR A 105 -0.02 -0.55 2.94
CA THR A 105 -0.69 -0.87 4.20
C THR A 105 0.26 -1.39 5.29
N TYR A 106 1.46 -1.83 4.92
CA TYR A 106 2.42 -2.46 5.82
C TYR A 106 3.14 -1.46 6.74
N ARG A 107 3.73 -1.94 7.85
CA ARG A 107 4.38 -1.07 8.84
C ARG A 107 5.63 -0.42 8.24
N ASN A 108 5.65 0.91 8.16
CA ASN A 108 6.69 1.69 7.47
C ASN A 108 8.11 1.36 7.97
N PHE A 109 8.29 1.21 9.30
CA PHE A 109 9.62 0.92 9.85
C PHE A 109 10.20 -0.41 9.37
N ILE A 110 9.37 -1.44 9.16
CA ILE A 110 9.83 -2.75 8.67
C ILE A 110 10.27 -2.64 7.21
N VAL A 111 9.46 -1.97 6.37
CA VAL A 111 9.80 -1.73 4.96
C VAL A 111 11.11 -0.94 4.86
N LYS A 112 11.26 0.11 5.68
CA LYS A 112 12.47 0.93 5.77
C LYS A 112 13.69 0.10 6.14
N GLN A 113 13.63 -0.65 7.24
CA GLN A 113 14.73 -1.47 7.72
C GLN A 113 15.19 -2.50 6.68
N ARG A 114 14.24 -3.23 6.08
CA ARG A 114 14.54 -4.23 5.05
C ARG A 114 15.08 -3.61 3.77
N HIS A 115 14.51 -2.50 3.32
CA HIS A 115 14.99 -1.77 2.15
C HIS A 115 16.42 -1.26 2.36
N LEU A 116 16.67 -0.53 3.45
CA LEU A 116 17.98 0.05 3.75
C LEU A 116 19.05 -1.04 3.90
N PHE A 117 18.70 -2.19 4.45
CA PHE A 117 19.62 -3.31 4.53
C PHE A 117 19.96 -3.88 3.15
N LEU A 118 18.96 -4.13 2.30
CA LEU A 118 19.20 -4.56 0.92
C LEU A 118 20.01 -3.52 0.13
N GLN A 119 19.77 -2.24 0.37
CA GLN A 119 20.51 -1.15 -0.25
C GLN A 119 21.98 -1.18 0.17
N LYS A 120 22.26 -1.37 1.47
CA LYS A 120 23.63 -1.53 2.00
C LYS A 120 24.36 -2.73 1.41
N LEU A 121 23.65 -3.81 1.12
CA LEU A 121 24.19 -5.00 0.48
C LEU A 121 24.29 -4.90 -1.06
N GLY A 122 23.85 -3.80 -1.67
CA GLY A 122 23.78 -3.66 -3.13
C GLY A 122 22.75 -4.58 -3.80
N ARG A 123 21.75 -5.06 -3.04
CA ARG A 123 20.72 -6.02 -3.48
C ARG A 123 19.33 -5.41 -3.64
N ALA A 124 19.16 -4.11 -3.41
CA ALA A 124 17.87 -3.43 -3.54
C ALA A 124 17.48 -3.24 -5.03
N GLN A 125 17.07 -4.32 -5.69
CA GLN A 125 16.55 -4.33 -7.05
C GLN A 125 15.08 -4.73 -7.06
N TYR A 126 14.19 -3.81 -7.43
CA TYR A 126 12.74 -4.03 -7.48
C TYR A 126 12.16 -3.99 -8.90
N ASP A 127 13.02 -3.88 -9.91
CA ASP A 127 12.65 -3.89 -11.32
C ASP A 127 12.57 -5.34 -11.84
N PRO A 128 11.39 -5.83 -12.26
CA PRO A 128 11.22 -7.20 -12.77
C PRO A 128 12.07 -7.51 -14.01
N MET A 129 12.51 -6.48 -14.75
CA MET A 129 13.28 -6.64 -15.98
C MET A 129 14.79 -6.75 -15.75
N LYS A 130 15.25 -6.62 -14.49
CA LYS A 130 16.67 -6.64 -14.12
C LYS A 130 17.04 -7.90 -13.35
N GLU A 131 18.31 -8.31 -13.48
CA GLU A 131 18.86 -9.41 -12.70
C GLU A 131 18.80 -9.12 -11.20
N ASN A 132 18.70 -10.18 -10.40
CA ASN A 132 18.52 -10.11 -8.95
C ASN A 132 17.23 -9.39 -8.51
N TYR A 133 16.19 -9.39 -9.34
CA TYR A 133 14.87 -8.88 -9.00
C TYR A 133 14.35 -9.45 -7.68
N ILE A 134 13.92 -8.56 -6.79
CA ILE A 134 13.23 -8.86 -5.55
C ILE A 134 11.81 -8.30 -5.63
N ASN A 135 10.82 -9.19 -5.48
CA ASN A 135 9.43 -8.77 -5.38
C ASN A 135 9.20 -7.95 -4.09
N LEU A 136 8.41 -6.87 -4.19
CA LEU A 136 8.07 -5.98 -3.08
C LEU A 136 7.41 -6.67 -1.89
N ASP A 137 6.71 -7.79 -2.11
CA ASP A 137 6.15 -8.62 -1.04
C ASP A 137 7.24 -9.17 -0.10
N ALA A 138 8.51 -9.28 -0.53
CA ALA A 138 9.63 -9.65 0.32
C ALA A 138 9.87 -8.66 1.48
N LEU A 139 9.50 -7.39 1.28
CA LEU A 139 9.63 -6.36 2.30
C LEU A 139 8.48 -6.38 3.32
N CYS A 140 7.37 -7.04 2.97
CA CYS A 140 6.13 -7.01 3.74
C CYS A 140 5.80 -8.35 4.41
N ASN A 141 6.33 -9.45 3.90
CA ASN A 141 5.96 -10.80 4.34
C ASN A 141 7.16 -11.58 4.91
N GLY A 142 6.85 -12.62 5.68
CA GLY A 142 7.85 -13.54 6.23
C GLY A 142 8.61 -13.00 7.44
N THR A 143 9.34 -13.90 8.10
CA THR A 143 10.20 -13.56 9.24
C THR A 143 11.50 -12.92 8.80
N ASP A 144 12.22 -12.27 9.71
CA ASP A 144 13.52 -11.67 9.39
C ASP A 144 14.56 -12.75 9.04
N ILE A 145 14.43 -13.96 9.58
CA ILE A 145 15.26 -15.13 9.22
C ILE A 145 15.02 -15.51 7.76
N GLU A 146 13.76 -15.68 7.36
CA GLU A 146 13.40 -16.00 5.98
C GLU A 146 13.82 -14.89 5.02
N PHE A 147 13.63 -13.63 5.42
CA PHE A 147 14.04 -12.47 4.65
C PHE A 147 15.56 -12.47 4.39
N CYS A 148 16.35 -12.69 5.45
CA CYS A 148 17.80 -12.70 5.38
C CYS A 148 18.31 -13.86 4.52
N ALA A 149 17.79 -15.07 4.72
CA ALA A 149 18.19 -16.25 3.97
C ALA A 149 17.80 -16.17 2.49
N LYS A 150 16.56 -15.76 2.20
CA LYS A 150 16.00 -15.81 0.84
C LYS A 150 16.40 -14.61 -0.01
N TYR A 151 16.42 -13.41 0.54
CA TYR A 151 16.59 -12.17 -0.24
C TYR A 151 17.92 -11.48 0.05
N ALA A 152 18.28 -11.29 1.33
CA ALA A 152 19.54 -10.63 1.67
C ALA A 152 20.78 -11.51 1.45
N LYS A 153 20.60 -12.84 1.41
CA LYS A 153 21.64 -13.87 1.29
C LYS A 153 22.70 -13.74 2.39
N CYS A 154 22.28 -13.47 3.63
CA CYS A 154 23.14 -13.30 4.79
C CYS A 154 22.51 -13.93 6.05
N ASN A 155 23.23 -13.88 7.18
CA ASN A 155 22.69 -14.34 8.44
C ASN A 155 21.77 -13.28 9.06
N VAL A 156 20.77 -13.70 9.85
CA VAL A 156 19.88 -12.81 10.60
C VAL A 156 20.65 -11.99 11.63
N GLN A 157 21.77 -12.51 12.17
CA GLN A 157 22.65 -11.75 13.06
C GLN A 157 23.23 -10.50 12.40
N ASP A 158 23.56 -10.55 11.10
CA ASP A 158 24.07 -9.38 10.36
C ASP A 158 22.99 -8.30 10.26
N PHE A 159 21.75 -8.73 9.99
CA PHE A 159 20.59 -7.84 9.96
C PHE A 159 20.33 -7.22 11.34
N ASN A 160 20.30 -8.02 12.41
CA ASN A 160 20.12 -7.52 13.78
C ASN A 160 21.21 -6.52 14.20
N THR A 161 22.45 -6.74 13.75
CA THR A 161 23.56 -5.82 13.99
C THR A 161 23.36 -4.52 13.23
N PHE A 162 22.93 -4.60 11.97
CA PHE A 162 22.56 -3.43 11.16
C PHE A 162 21.41 -2.63 11.78
N LEU A 163 20.38 -3.28 12.33
CA LEU A 163 19.25 -2.61 12.97
C LEU A 163 19.66 -1.72 14.15
N LYS A 164 20.76 -2.05 14.83
CA LYS A 164 21.31 -1.22 15.93
C LYS A 164 22.01 0.05 15.43
N THR A 165 22.23 0.19 14.13
CA THR A 165 22.90 1.35 13.51
C THR A 165 21.93 2.35 12.87
N LEU A 166 20.62 2.06 12.90
CA LEU A 166 19.53 2.91 12.41
C LEU A 166 18.93 3.74 13.55
#